data_AF-A0A061HTN1-F1
#
_entry.id   AF-A0A061HTN1-F1
#
_cell.length_a   1.000
_cell.length_b   1.000
_cell.length_c   1.000
_cell.angle_alpha   90.00
_cell.angle_beta   90.00
_cell.angle_gamma   90.00
#
_symmetry.space_group_name_H-M   'P 1'
#
loop_
_entity.id
_entity.type
_entity.pdbx_description
1 polymer ?
#
loop_
_entity_poly.entity_id
_entity_poly.type
_entity_poly.pdbx_seq_one_letter_code
_entity_poly.pdbx_strand_id
1 'polypeptide(L)'
;QPEDKKHTVHLAMGNGLREDVWEIFQKRFGPIRIWEFYGSTEGNMGLMNYGGRRGAAGKTNCFLRMLSPFELVQFDMETAEPLRDKQGFCIPVRPGKEVSKPSLDV
;
A
#
# COMPACT_ATOMS: atom_id res chain seq x y z
N GLN A 1 0.25 -16.01 22.42
CA GLN A 1 0.93 -16.58 23.60
C GLN A 1 1.46 -15.46 24.48
N PRO A 2 1.51 -15.63 25.81
CA PRO A 2 2.02 -14.62 26.74
C PRO A 2 3.47 -14.18 26.44
N GLU A 3 4.25 -15.04 25.78
CA GLU A 3 5.65 -14.74 25.39
C GLU A 3 5.76 -13.84 24.15
N ASP A 4 4.70 -13.66 23.36
CA ASP A 4 4.77 -12.90 22.09
C ASP A 4 5.20 -11.44 22.30
N LYS A 5 4.90 -10.86 23.47
CA LYS A 5 5.34 -9.51 23.87
C LYS A 5 6.72 -9.46 24.52
N LYS A 6 7.30 -10.61 24.88
CA LYS A 6 8.66 -10.72 25.43
C LYS A 6 9.71 -10.85 24.34
N HIS A 7 9.30 -11.07 23.09
CA HIS A 7 10.20 -11.15 21.96
C HIS A 7 10.58 -9.74 21.46
N THR A 8 11.88 -9.54 21.18
CA THR A 8 12.49 -8.40 20.46
C THR A 8 12.15 -8.31 18.96
N VAL A 9 10.92 -8.59 18.53
CA VAL A 9 10.52 -8.32 17.14
C VAL A 9 10.30 -6.82 16.98
N HIS A 10 10.99 -6.19 16.04
CA HIS A 10 10.89 -4.74 15.77
C HIS A 10 10.29 -4.42 14.40
N LEU A 11 10.31 -5.39 13.48
CA LEU A 11 9.88 -5.21 12.09
C LEU A 11 9.18 -6.47 11.60
N ALA A 12 7.99 -6.31 11.05
CA ALA A 12 7.31 -7.29 10.23
C ALA A 12 7.30 -6.79 8.79
N MET A 13 7.61 -7.67 7.85
CA MET A 13 7.58 -7.37 6.42
C MET A 13 6.72 -8.40 5.71
N GLY A 14 5.85 -7.96 4.80
CA GLY A 14 4.98 -8.87 4.07
C GLY A 14 4.34 -8.25 2.84
N ASN A 15 3.58 -9.04 2.11
CA ASN A 15 2.81 -8.56 0.97
C ASN A 15 1.36 -8.39 1.40
N GLY A 16 0.72 -7.29 1.00
CA GLY A 16 -0.74 -7.31 0.94
C GLY A 16 -1.48 -7.40 2.27
N LEU A 17 -0.88 -7.07 3.42
CA LEU A 17 -1.55 -7.29 4.71
C LEU A 17 -2.83 -6.45 4.80
N ARG A 18 -3.93 -7.12 5.13
CA ARG A 18 -5.23 -6.50 5.38
C ARG A 18 -5.17 -5.70 6.69
N GLU A 19 -5.96 -4.63 6.77
CA GLU A 19 -5.88 -3.68 7.89
C GLU A 19 -6.25 -4.30 9.24
N ASP A 20 -7.19 -5.23 9.25
CA ASP A 20 -7.58 -6.05 10.40
C ASP A 20 -6.39 -6.88 10.94
N VAL A 21 -5.61 -7.49 10.04
CA VAL A 21 -4.43 -8.26 10.41
C VAL A 21 -3.37 -7.36 11.04
N TRP A 22 -3.17 -6.14 10.53
CA TRP A 22 -2.24 -5.16 11.12
C TRP A 22 -2.58 -4.82 12.57
N GLU A 23 -3.87 -4.64 12.87
CA GLU A 23 -4.32 -4.33 14.22
C GLU A 23 -4.09 -5.52 15.16
N ILE A 24 -4.45 -6.73 14.72
CA ILE A 24 -4.24 -7.96 15.49
C ILE A 24 -2.74 -8.16 15.77
N PHE A 25 -1.89 -7.91 14.77
CA PHE A 25 -0.45 -8.11 14.87
C PHE A 25 0.19 -7.10 15.83
N GLN A 26 -0.16 -5.82 15.74
CA GLN A 26 0.33 -4.81 16.69
C GLN A 26 -0.19 -5.05 18.12
N LYS A 27 -1.44 -5.51 18.27
CA LYS A 27 -1.99 -5.87 19.58
C LYS A 27 -1.26 -7.05 20.21
N ARG A 28 -0.82 -8.00 19.38
CA ARG A 28 -0.13 -9.23 19.81
C ARG A 28 1.35 -9.01 20.13
N PHE A 29 2.09 -8.32 19.25
CA PHE A 29 3.55 -8.17 19.35
C PHE A 29 4.00 -6.80 19.87
N GLY A 30 3.08 -5.84 20.05
CA GLY A 30 3.41 -4.49 20.49
C GLY A 30 3.66 -3.52 19.32
N PRO A 31 4.27 -2.34 19.58
CA PRO A 31 4.48 -1.30 18.58
C PRO A 31 5.60 -1.67 17.60
N ILE A 32 5.35 -2.68 16.76
CA ILE A 32 6.27 -3.12 15.72
C ILE A 32 6.06 -2.30 14.44
N ARG A 33 7.12 -2.11 13.66
CA ARG A 33 7.00 -1.51 12.34
C ARG A 33 6.50 -2.57 11.36
N ILE A 34 5.52 -2.23 10.53
CA ILE A 34 5.04 -3.13 9.47
C ILE A 34 5.35 -2.50 8.13
N TRP A 35 6.11 -3.21 7.29
CA TRP A 35 6.42 -2.81 5.91
C TRP A 35 5.70 -3.72 4.94
N GLU A 36 5.12 -3.12 3.91
CA GLU A 36 4.40 -3.86 2.89
C GLU A 36 5.03 -3.68 1.53
N PHE A 37 5.13 -4.76 0.78
CA PHE A 37 5.49 -4.73 -0.63
C PHE A 37 4.30 -5.15 -1.49
N TYR A 38 4.12 -4.44 -2.59
CA TYR A 38 3.09 -4.68 -3.59
C TYR A 38 3.79 -4.84 -4.92
N GLY A 39 4.01 -6.07 -5.38
CA GLY A 39 4.52 -6.37 -6.71
C GLY A 39 3.39 -6.91 -7.59
N SER A 40 3.30 -6.44 -8.83
CA SER A 40 2.47 -7.08 -9.85
C SER A 40 3.30 -8.12 -10.60
N THR A 41 2.73 -9.29 -10.90
CA THR A 41 3.36 -10.27 -11.80
C THR A 41 3.40 -9.78 -13.24
N GLU A 42 2.54 -8.83 -13.59
CA GLU A 42 2.36 -8.32 -14.95
C GLU A 42 3.18 -7.05 -15.21
N GLY A 43 3.83 -6.48 -14.18
CA GLY A 43 4.61 -5.26 -14.31
C GLY A 43 5.92 -5.33 -13.54
N ASN A 44 6.99 -4.78 -14.11
CA ASN A 44 8.32 -4.68 -13.47
C ASN A 44 8.36 -3.67 -12.30
N MET A 45 7.22 -3.34 -11.70
CA MET A 45 7.09 -2.29 -10.71
C MET A 45 6.51 -2.87 -9.42
N GLY A 46 7.13 -2.48 -8.31
CA GLY A 46 6.59 -2.71 -6.98
C GLY A 46 6.43 -1.41 -6.21
N LEU A 47 5.34 -1.29 -5.45
CA LEU A 47 5.15 -0.25 -4.46
C LEU A 47 5.52 -0.77 -3.08
N MET A 48 6.08 0.11 -2.25
CA MET A 48 6.46 -0.23 -0.87
C MET A 48 5.84 0.75 0.11
N ASN A 49 5.16 0.23 1.13
CA ASN A 49 4.65 1.00 2.26
C ASN A 49 5.65 0.91 3.42
N TYR A 50 6.77 1.63 3.33
CA TYR A 50 7.74 1.76 4.42
C TYR A 50 7.30 2.75 5.51
N GLY A 51 6.28 3.57 5.20
CA GLY A 51 5.74 4.59 6.11
C GLY A 51 4.91 4.02 7.26
N GLY A 52 4.59 2.72 7.25
CA GLY A 52 3.85 2.08 8.33
C GLY A 52 2.41 2.60 8.43
N ARG A 53 1.82 3.08 7.33
CA ARG A 53 0.45 3.62 7.32
C ARG A 53 -0.54 2.52 6.94
N ARG A 54 -1.47 2.23 7.84
CA ARG A 54 -2.55 1.24 7.61
C ARG A 54 -3.36 1.60 6.36
N GLY A 55 -3.72 0.59 5.58
CA GLY A 55 -4.58 0.76 4.40
C GLY A 55 -3.93 1.39 3.16
N ALA A 56 -2.68 1.87 3.23
CA ALA A 56 -2.01 2.48 2.09
C ALA A 56 -1.38 1.42 1.17
N ALA A 57 -1.61 1.52 -0.14
CA ALA A 57 -1.02 0.61 -1.15
C ALA A 57 0.48 0.85 -1.41
N GLY A 58 1.09 1.82 -0.71
CA GLY A 58 2.50 2.17 -0.82
C GLY A 58 2.72 3.67 -0.87
N LYS A 59 3.96 4.10 -0.69
CA LYS A 59 4.38 5.49 -0.88
C LYS A 59 5.28 5.58 -2.09
N THR A 60 4.86 6.31 -3.12
CA THR A 60 5.73 6.62 -4.25
C THR A 60 6.79 7.62 -3.82
N ASN A 61 8.04 7.35 -4.19
CA ASN A 61 9.17 8.26 -3.99
C ASN A 61 9.80 8.58 -5.34
N CYS A 62 10.47 9.73 -5.46
CA CYS A 62 11.17 10.15 -6.66
C CYS A 62 12.18 9.09 -7.14
N PHE A 63 12.83 8.36 -6.23
CA PHE A 63 13.72 7.25 -6.56
C PHE A 63 13.04 6.10 -7.30
N LEU A 64 11.83 5.71 -6.88
CA LEU A 64 11.06 4.65 -7.57
C LEU A 64 10.67 5.10 -8.98
N ARG A 65 10.26 6.37 -9.13
CA ARG A 65 9.91 6.95 -10.44
C ARG A 65 11.12 7.17 -11.36
N MET A 66 12.32 7.33 -10.78
CA MET A 66 13.58 7.42 -11.52
C MET A 66 14.04 6.04 -12.03
N LEU A 67 13.89 5.00 -11.20
CA LEU A 67 14.27 3.62 -11.56
C LEU A 67 13.30 2.98 -12.56
N SER A 68 12.02 3.37 -12.53
CA SER A 68 11.02 2.92 -13.48
C SER A 68 10.04 4.08 -13.75
N PRO A 69 9.92 4.57 -14.99
CA PRO A 69 8.96 5.62 -15.30
C PRO A 69 7.54 5.03 -15.24
N PHE A 70 6.77 5.44 -14.23
CA PHE A 70 5.36 5.08 -14.09
C PHE A 70 4.53 6.31 -13.68
N GLU A 71 3.24 6.26 -14.01
CA GLU A 71 2.24 7.22 -13.57
C GLU A 71 1.11 6.51 -12.82
N LEU A 72 0.67 7.11 -11.72
CA LEU A 72 -0.51 6.66 -11.01
C LEU A 72 -1.72 7.42 -11.55
N VAL A 73 -2.78 6.72 -11.90
CA VAL A 73 -4.03 7.31 -12.41
C VAL A 73 -5.14 7.15 -11.39
N GLN A 74 -6.06 8.11 -11.36
CA GLN A 74 -7.23 8.03 -10.51
C GLN A 74 -8.15 6.91 -11.01
N PHE A 75 -8.66 6.12 -10.08
CA PHE A 75 -9.50 4.97 -10.36
C PHE A 75 -10.82 5.14 -9.60
N ASP A 76 -11.93 4.92 -10.29
CA ASP A 76 -13.25 4.92 -9.69
C ASP A 76 -13.59 3.50 -9.22
N MET A 77 -13.86 3.39 -7.93
CA MET A 77 -14.13 2.12 -7.26
C MET A 77 -15.52 1.57 -7.56
N GLU A 78 -16.50 2.42 -7.90
CA GLU A 78 -17.89 1.99 -8.16
C GLU A 78 -18.04 1.42 -9.57
N THR A 79 -17.41 2.08 -10.55
CA THR A 79 -17.46 1.68 -11.95
C THR A 79 -16.34 0.70 -12.32
N ALA A 80 -15.35 0.52 -11.44
CA ALA A 80 -14.14 -0.26 -11.68
C ALA A 80 -13.36 0.20 -12.94
N GLU A 81 -13.43 1.50 -13.25
CA GLU A 81 -12.79 2.10 -14.41
C GLU A 81 -11.83 3.25 -14.02
N PRO A 82 -10.76 3.48 -14.79
CA PRO A 82 -9.91 4.64 -14.59
C PRO A 82 -10.66 5.93 -14.94
N LEU A 83 -10.55 6.95 -14.10
CA LEU A 83 -11.14 8.26 -14.36
C LEU A 83 -10.43 8.90 -15.55
N ARG A 84 -11.22 9.35 -16.52
CA ARG A 84 -10.76 10.02 -17.73
C ARG A 84 -11.19 11.48 -17.76
N ASP A 85 -10.36 12.34 -18.34
CA ASP A 85 -10.70 13.72 -18.61
C ASP A 85 -11.64 13.86 -19.82
N LYS A 86 -12.03 15.10 -20.15
CA LYS A 86 -12.91 15.40 -21.29
C LYS A 86 -12.31 15.02 -22.65
N GLN A 87 -11.00 14.76 -22.70
CA GLN A 87 -10.26 14.40 -23.90
C GLN A 87 -10.03 12.88 -23.99
N GLY A 88 -10.48 12.12 -22.97
CA GLY A 88 -10.38 10.66 -22.90
C GLY A 88 -9.09 10.15 -22.24
N PHE A 89 -8.22 11.02 -21.74
CA PHE A 89 -6.97 10.64 -21.08
C PHE A 89 -7.18 10.34 -19.61
N CYS A 90 -6.47 9.34 -19.08
CA CYS A 90 -6.54 9.01 -17.65
C CYS A 90 -6.00 10.16 -16.79
N ILE A 91 -6.74 10.51 -15.73
CA ILE A 91 -6.37 11.63 -14.86
C ILE A 91 -5.29 11.17 -13.87
N PRO A 92 -4.10 11.79 -13.84
CA PRO A 92 -3.05 11.39 -12.91
C PRO A 92 -3.42 11.71 -11.45
N VAL A 93 -2.90 10.90 -10.52
CA VAL A 93 -2.97 11.14 -9.08
C VAL A 93 -1.95 12.20 -8.70
N ARG A 94 -2.39 13.30 -8.08
CA ARG A 94 -1.48 14.36 -7.63
C ARG A 94 -0.63 13.88 -6.44
N PRO A 95 0.65 14.28 -6.35
CA PRO A 95 1.47 14.04 -5.18
C PRO A 95 0.77 14.53 -3.89
N GLY A 96 0.78 13.69 -2.85
CA GLY A 96 0.11 13.98 -1.58
C GLY A 96 -1.34 13.52 -1.50
N LYS A 97 -1.94 12.99 -2.59
CA LYS A 97 -3.17 12.20 -2.50
C LYS A 97 -2.84 10.76 -2.14
N GLU A 98 -3.58 10.23 -1.17
CA GLU A 98 -3.45 8.86 -0.70
C GLU A 98 -4.13 7.90 -1.67
N VAL A 99 -3.44 6.83 -2.04
CA VAL A 99 -4.02 5.69 -2.75
C VAL A 99 -4.32 4.65 -1.69
N SER A 100 -5.54 4.69 -1.16
CA SER A 100 -6.07 3.68 -0.26
C SER A 100 -6.30 2.38 -1.03
N LYS A 101 -6.00 1.25 -0.40
CA LYS A 101 -6.39 -0.06 -0.92
C LYS A 101 -7.93 -0.12 -1.00
N PRO A 102 -8.50 -0.86 -1.97
CA PRO A 102 -9.90 -1.26 -1.90
C PRO A 102 -10.14 -1.93 -0.54
N SER A 103 -11.13 -1.46 0.21
CA SER A 103 -11.74 -2.24 1.29
C SER A 103 -12.43 -3.43 0.62
N LEU A 104 -11.70 -4.55 0.49
CA LEU A 104 -12.26 -5.84 0.15
C LEU A 104 -13.09 -6.29 1.36
N ASP A 105 -14.33 -5.82 1.40
CA ASP A 105 -15.41 -6.45 2.15
C ASP A 105 -15.83 -7.68 1.36
N VAL A 106 -15.29 -8.83 1.76
CA VAL A 106 -15.77 -10.16 1.38
C VAL A 106 -16.41 -10.79 2.60
#